data_AF-A0A932HGI1-F1
#
_entry.id   AF-A0A932HGI1-F1
#
_cell.length_a   1.000
_cell.length_b   1.000
_cell.length_c   1.000
_cell.angle_alpha   90.00
_cell.angle_beta   90.00
_cell.angle_gamma   90.00
#
_symmetry.space_group_name_H-M   'P 1'
#
loop_
_entity.id
_entity.type
_entity.pdbx_description
1 polymer ?
#
loop_
_entity_poly.entity_id
_entity_poly.type
_entity_poly.pdbx_seq_one_letter_code
_entity_poly.pdbx_strand_id
1 'polypeptide(L)'
;MVAILSEHKFPVHLRMVDGELSLPDEALPEKWKEVRLGTPAGMVTLMRRGGEIAVVTWGNADEAMQRAWNGVAWAVATAGEGEIIRPGGPQRPDDFRASVPFPEALMK
;
A
#
# COMPACT_ATOMS: atom_id res chain seq x y z
N MET A 1 -4.74 -3.61 6.69
CA MET A 1 -4.26 -3.42 5.31
C MET A 1 -4.18 -4.75 4.55
N VAL A 2 -3.25 -5.68 4.88
CA VAL A 2 -3.13 -6.97 4.15
C VAL A 2 -4.46 -7.72 4.12
N ALA A 3 -5.18 -7.77 5.24
CA ALA A 3 -6.52 -8.35 5.31
C ALA A 3 -7.52 -7.73 4.31
N ILE A 4 -7.53 -6.39 4.17
CA ILE A 4 -8.40 -5.68 3.21
C ILE A 4 -8.02 -6.07 1.78
N LEU A 5 -6.73 -6.06 1.44
CA LEU A 5 -6.27 -6.40 0.09
C LEU A 5 -6.60 -7.87 -0.26
N SER A 6 -6.44 -8.78 0.70
CA SER A 6 -6.79 -10.19 0.57
C SER A 6 -8.30 -10.42 0.42
N GLU A 7 -9.14 -9.70 1.17
CA GLU A 7 -10.60 -9.75 1.07
C GLU A 7 -11.07 -9.38 -0.34
N HIS A 8 -10.45 -8.36 -0.94
CA HIS A 8 -10.70 -7.94 -2.31
C HIS A 8 -9.89 -8.73 -3.35
N LYS A 9 -9.32 -9.89 -2.99
CA LYS A 9 -8.58 -10.78 -3.90
C LYS A 9 -7.43 -10.11 -4.66
N PHE A 10 -6.83 -9.08 -4.09
CA PHE A 10 -5.62 -8.45 -4.62
C PHE A 10 -4.42 -9.03 -3.86
N PRO A 11 -3.68 -9.99 -4.45
CA PRO A 11 -2.66 -10.73 -3.71
C PRO A 11 -1.49 -9.82 -3.39
N VAL A 12 -1.27 -9.58 -2.10
CA VAL A 12 -0.13 -8.83 -1.59
C VAL A 12 0.58 -9.67 -0.56
N HIS A 13 1.90 -9.77 -0.69
CA HIS A 13 2.74 -10.51 0.23
C HIS A 13 3.74 -9.59 0.89
N LEU A 14 3.84 -9.70 2.20
CA LEU A 14 4.92 -9.08 2.95
C LEU A 14 6.21 -9.82 2.60
N ARG A 15 7.16 -9.10 2.01
CA ARG A 15 8.43 -9.67 1.53
C ARG A 15 9.58 -9.36 2.46
N MET A 16 9.58 -8.14 3.00
CA MET A 16 10.65 -7.66 3.86
C MET A 16 10.11 -6.70 4.92
N VAL A 17 10.72 -6.73 6.10
CA VAL A 17 10.54 -5.74 7.18
C VAL A 17 11.92 -5.25 7.60
N ASP A 18 12.13 -3.94 7.61
CA ASP A 18 13.38 -3.32 8.06
C ASP A 18 14.66 -3.89 7.42
N GLY A 19 14.55 -4.37 6.18
CA GLY A 19 15.66 -4.95 5.41
C GLY A 19 15.80 -6.47 5.53
N GLU A 20 15.04 -7.10 6.43
CA GLU A 20 15.06 -8.55 6.66
C GLU A 20 13.93 -9.24 5.89
N LEU A 21 14.18 -10.46 5.40
CA LEU A 21 13.14 -11.28 4.78
C LEU A 21 12.10 -11.69 5.81
N SER A 22 10.84 -11.57 5.43
CA SER A 22 9.71 -11.94 6.28
C SER A 22 8.99 -13.16 5.74
N LEU A 23 8.40 -13.95 6.62
CA LEU A 23 7.45 -14.96 6.18
C LEU A 23 6.12 -14.30 5.75
N PRO A 24 5.36 -14.91 4.83
CA PRO A 24 4.12 -14.31 4.30
C PRO A 24 3.05 -14.01 5.37
N ASP A 25 3.01 -14.83 6.43
CA ASP A 25 2.01 -14.74 7.50
C ASP A 25 2.58 -14.11 8.79
N GLU A 26 3.80 -13.59 8.72
CA GLU A 26 4.45 -12.97 9.87
C GLU A 26 3.79 -11.63 10.20
N ALA A 27 3.42 -11.47 11.47
CA ALA A 27 2.89 -10.20 11.94
C ALA A 27 3.98 -9.12 11.89
N LEU A 28 3.58 -7.90 11.54
CA LEU A 28 4.49 -6.76 11.61
C LEU A 28 4.91 -6.51 13.07
N PRO A 29 6.21 -6.28 13.34
CA PRO A 29 6.66 -5.81 14.64
C PRO A 29 5.93 -4.50 15.03
N GLU A 30 5.70 -4.25 16.31
CA GLU A 30 5.04 -3.01 16.77
C GLU A 30 5.76 -1.73 16.28
N LYS A 31 7.08 -1.82 16.09
CA LYS A 31 7.96 -0.72 15.69
C LYS A 31 8.75 -1.10 14.44
N TRP A 32 8.08 -1.08 13.29
CA TRP A 32 8.74 -1.16 11.98
C TRP A 32 9.03 0.25 11.43
N LYS A 33 10.08 0.35 10.60
CA LYS A 33 10.44 1.56 9.84
C LYS A 33 10.11 1.42 8.36
N GLU A 34 10.36 0.25 7.79
CA GLU A 34 10.14 -0.06 6.38
C GLU A 34 9.46 -1.43 6.22
N VAL A 35 8.47 -1.51 5.34
CA VAL A 35 7.83 -2.77 4.94
C VAL A 35 7.78 -2.82 3.43
N ARG A 36 8.25 -3.91 2.83
CA ARG A 36 8.16 -4.12 1.38
C ARG A 36 7.10 -5.14 1.05
N LEU A 37 6.17 -4.74 0.20
CA LEU A 37 5.03 -5.50 -0.26
C LEU A 37 5.26 -5.91 -1.71
N GLY A 38 5.21 -7.22 -1.96
CA GLY A 38 5.13 -7.75 -3.31
C GLY A 38 3.69 -7.73 -3.81
N THR A 39 3.48 -7.12 -4.97
CA THR A 39 2.22 -7.12 -5.73
C THR A 39 2.45 -7.81 -7.08
N PRO A 40 1.40 -8.16 -7.84
CA PRO A 40 1.57 -8.70 -9.20
C PRO A 40 2.32 -7.77 -10.15
N ALA A 41 2.29 -6.46 -9.90
CA ALA A 41 2.94 -5.45 -10.74
C ALA A 41 4.37 -5.09 -10.29
N GLY A 42 4.80 -5.57 -9.11
CA GLY A 42 6.11 -5.23 -8.54
C GLY A 42 6.06 -4.90 -7.05
N MET A 43 7.12 -4.24 -6.57
CA MET A 43 7.34 -3.98 -5.15
C MET A 43 6.89 -2.57 -4.72
N VAL A 44 6.00 -2.49 -3.74
CA VAL A 44 5.61 -1.25 -3.07
C VAL A 44 6.23 -1.23 -1.68
N THR A 45 6.84 -0.12 -1.28
CA THR A 45 7.44 0.04 0.05
C THR A 45 6.62 1.00 0.89
N LEU A 46 6.27 0.59 2.10
CA LEU A 46 5.75 1.46 3.15
C LEU A 46 6.92 1.91 4.02
N MET A 47 7.04 3.21 4.23
CA MET A 47 8.01 3.79 5.18
C MET A 47 7.27 4.56 6.24
N ARG A 48 7.51 4.23 7.50
CA ARG A 48 7.00 4.99 8.63
C ARG A 48 7.83 6.27 8.79
N ARG A 49 7.18 7.43 8.75
CA ARG A 49 7.79 8.76 8.90
C ARG A 49 7.03 9.54 9.95
N GLY A 50 7.46 9.41 11.21
CA GLY A 50 6.76 10.03 12.33
C GLY A 50 5.31 9.55 12.42
N GLY A 51 4.35 10.48 12.31
CA GLY A 51 2.91 10.23 12.33
C GLY A 51 2.32 9.75 10.99
N GLU A 52 3.14 9.62 9.94
CA GLU A 52 2.67 9.30 8.59
C GLU A 52 3.30 8.00 8.06
N ILE A 53 2.66 7.42 7.05
CA ILE A 53 3.21 6.31 6.26
C ILE A 53 3.39 6.81 4.83
N ALA A 54 4.64 6.90 4.39
CA ALA A 54 4.95 7.15 2.99
C ALA A 54 4.84 5.84 2.20
N VAL A 55 4.08 5.85 1.11
CA VAL A 55 3.97 4.73 0.18
C VAL A 55 4.83 5.05 -1.02
N VAL A 56 5.81 4.22 -1.36
CA VAL A 56 6.74 4.47 -2.46
C VAL A 56 6.89 3.27 -3.38
N THR A 57 7.29 3.52 -4.62
CA THR A 57 7.78 2.52 -5.57
C THR A 57 9.21 2.89 -5.96
N TRP A 58 10.00 1.89 -6.35
CA TRP A 58 11.37 2.12 -6.82
C TRP A 58 11.45 1.81 -8.31
N GLY A 59 12.01 2.72 -9.10
CA GLY A 59 12.14 2.57 -10.56
C GLY A 59 10.95 3.11 -11.35
N ASN A 60 10.79 2.63 -12.59
CA ASN A 60 9.71 3.06 -13.47
C ASN A 60 8.36 2.51 -12.97
N ALA A 61 7.40 3.39 -12.76
CA ALA A 61 6.03 3.04 -12.42
C ALA A 61 5.16 3.09 -13.68
N ASP A 62 5.12 1.97 -14.41
CA ASP A 62 4.13 1.79 -15.48
C ASP A 62 2.69 1.81 -14.93
N GLU A 63 1.69 1.75 -15.80
CA GLU A 63 0.29 1.86 -15.37
C GLU A 63 -0.11 0.76 -14.38
N ALA A 64 0.40 -0.47 -14.55
CA ALA A 64 0.11 -1.57 -13.65
C ALA A 64 0.68 -1.30 -12.25
N MET A 65 1.91 -0.80 -12.19
CA MET A 65 2.58 -0.44 -10.94
C MET A 65 1.90 0.75 -10.26
N GLN A 66 1.45 1.76 -11.02
CA GLN A 66 0.70 2.89 -10.49
C GLN A 66 -0.63 2.46 -9.87
N ARG A 67 -1.37 1.57 -10.53
CA ARG A 67 -2.60 0.99 -9.96
C ARG A 67 -2.30 0.23 -8.67
N ALA A 68 -1.27 -0.61 -8.67
CA ALA A 68 -0.88 -1.36 -7.47
C ALA A 68 -0.50 -0.43 -6.31
N TRP A 69 0.26 0.63 -6.59
CA TRP A 69 0.60 1.66 -5.61
C TRP A 69 -0.65 2.39 -5.07
N ASN A 70 -1.59 2.78 -5.94
CA ASN A 70 -2.86 3.39 -5.54
C ASN A 70 -3.67 2.45 -4.64
N GLY A 71 -3.76 1.16 -4.99
CA GLY A 71 -4.45 0.15 -4.19
C GLY A 71 -3.83 -0.01 -2.80
N VAL A 72 -2.50 -0.04 -2.72
CA VAL A 72 -1.79 -0.12 -1.43
C VAL A 72 -2.02 1.16 -0.61
N ALA A 73 -1.89 2.34 -1.20
CA ALA A 73 -2.12 3.61 -0.51
C ALA A 73 -3.54 3.71 0.07
N TRP A 74 -4.55 3.32 -0.73
CA TRP A 74 -5.93 3.21 -0.30
C TRP A 74 -6.11 2.24 0.87
N ALA A 75 -5.53 1.03 0.80
CA ALA A 75 -5.69 0.03 1.85
C ALA A 75 -4.97 0.40 3.15
N VAL A 76 -3.85 1.14 3.08
CA VAL A 76 -3.16 1.69 4.25
C VAL A 76 -4.05 2.72 4.93
N ALA A 77 -4.53 3.72 4.17
CA ALA A 77 -5.37 4.77 4.72
C ALA A 77 -6.69 4.22 5.28
N THR A 78 -7.33 3.29 4.58
CA THR A 78 -8.57 2.64 5.04
C THR A 78 -8.35 1.86 6.34
N ALA A 79 -7.28 1.06 6.44
CA ALA A 79 -7.00 0.29 7.66
C ALA A 79 -6.57 1.14 8.85
N GLY A 80 -5.98 2.30 8.59
CA GLY A 80 -5.56 3.25 9.62
C GLY A 80 -6.60 4.32 9.93
N GLU A 81 -7.80 4.25 9.33
CA GLU A 81 -8.83 5.30 9.41
C GLU A 81 -8.28 6.71 9.10
N GLY A 82 -7.31 6.78 8.19
CA GLY A 82 -6.55 7.99 7.87
C GLY A 82 -6.88 8.59 6.51
N GLU A 83 -6.07 9.56 6.10
CA GLU A 83 -6.19 10.27 4.82
C GLU A 83 -4.94 10.04 3.95
N ILE A 84 -5.10 10.25 2.65
CA ILE A 84 -4.03 10.15 1.66
C ILE A 84 -3.59 11.56 1.30
N ILE A 85 -2.36 11.92 1.66
CA ILE A 85 -1.79 13.24 1.41
C ILE A 85 -1.18 13.27 0.00
N ARG A 86 -1.66 14.19 -0.84
CA ARG A 86 -1.14 14.46 -2.19
C ARG A 86 -0.81 15.94 -2.36
N PRO A 87 -0.12 16.36 -3.44
CA PRO A 87 0.15 17.78 -3.70
C PRO A 87 -1.09 18.68 -3.70
N GLY A 88 -2.27 18.13 -4.02
CA GLY A 88 -3.55 18.85 -3.97
C GLY A 88 -4.22 18.91 -2.59
N GLY A 89 -3.60 18.34 -1.55
CA GLY A 89 -4.13 18.24 -0.19
C GLY A 89 -4.49 16.81 0.23
N PRO A 90 -4.93 16.63 1.49
CA PRO A 90 -5.40 15.36 2.00
C PRO A 90 -6.73 14.96 1.38
N GLN A 91 -6.94 13.65 1.19
CA GLN A 91 -8.17 13.08 0.66
C GLN A 91 -8.56 11.83 1.43
N ARG A 92 -9.87 11.61 1.58
CA ARG A 92 -10.41 10.37 2.13
C ARG A 92 -10.16 9.21 1.16
N PRO A 93 -10.10 7.95 1.67
CA PRO A 93 -9.86 6.79 0.82
C PRO A 93 -10.84 6.67 -0.36
N ASP A 94 -12.13 6.93 -0.15
CA ASP A 94 -13.16 6.81 -1.20
C ASP A 94 -12.99 7.87 -2.30
N ASP A 95 -12.75 9.12 -1.91
CA ASP A 95 -12.50 10.23 -2.86
C ASP A 95 -11.23 9.97 -3.66
N PHE A 96 -10.19 9.47 -2.99
CA PHE A 96 -8.95 9.09 -3.65
C PHE A 96 -9.20 7.99 -4.69
N ARG A 97 -9.88 6.90 -4.30
CA ARG A 97 -10.21 5.76 -5.18
C ARG A 97 -10.98 6.21 -6.43
N ALA A 98 -11.90 7.15 -6.30
CA ALA A 98 -12.67 7.69 -7.43
C ALA A 98 -11.83 8.56 -8.39
N SER A 99 -10.69 9.08 -7.93
CA SER A 99 -9.89 10.08 -8.66
C SER A 99 -8.66 9.53 -9.38
N VAL A 100 -8.38 8.22 -9.29
CA VAL A 100 -7.16 7.61 -9.83
C VAL A 100 -7.41 6.30 -10.56
N PRO A 101 -6.51 5.88 -11.47
CA PRO A 101 -6.50 4.52 -11.97
C PRO A 101 -6.35 3.53 -10.82
N PHE A 102 -7.33 2.65 -10.66
CA PHE A 102 -7.40 1.74 -9.52
C PHE A 102 -7.28 0.27 -9.98
N PRO A 103 -6.77 -0.65 -9.15
CA PRO A 103 -6.78 -2.07 -9.47
C PRO A 103 -8.20 -2.61 -9.58
N GLU A 104 -8.52 -3.28 -10.69
CA GLU A 104 -9.86 -3.87 -10.92
C GLU A 104 -10.27 -4.86 -9.82
N ALA A 105 -9.29 -5.60 -9.28
CA ALA A 105 -9.53 -6.53 -8.17
C ALA A 105 -10.14 -5.83 -6.94
N LEU A 106 -9.72 -4.58 -6.66
CA LEU A 106 -10.16 -3.78 -5.52
C LEU A 106 -11.42 -2.96 -5.82
N MET A 107 -12.03 -3.08 -7.01
CA MET A 107 -13.22 -2.31 -7.39
C MET A 107 -14.55 -2.96 -6.97
N LYS A 108 -14.52 -4.20 -6.47
CA LYS A 108 -15.69 -4.95 -5.99
C LYS A 108 -15.89 -4.72 -4.50
#